data_AF-G8XFE5-F1
#
_entry.id   AF-G8XFE5-F1
#
_cell.length_a   1.000
_cell.length_b   1.000
_cell.length_c   1.000
_cell.angle_alpha   90.00
_cell.angle_beta   90.00
_cell.angle_gamma   90.00
#
_symmetry.space_group_name_H-M   'P 1'
#
loop_
_entity.id
_entity.type
_entity.pdbx_description
1 polymer ?
#
loop_
_entity_poly.entity_id
_entity_poly.type
_entity_poly.pdbx_seq_one_letter_code
_entity_poly.pdbx_strand_id
1 'polypeptide(L)'
;MAAQQFAFPVEGERAAVEDDVHPRRVRGLRRVHRTHQEPQVVQGREGGQTHPSGGEEDPPAEVRQQPGRLLQRGGLVPPVALDGDPAGAAQGEQGNMGGGGGPRRVETDRPGEGVGGVDEHVDGVVAQPPGEPLGPAEAADAHLARGHPGAGDPPGERTGHPPAGDGVQHLGQPPGFRGSAQYQYVHGGPGPFMSNDVRGAGEPTGGRGAQLKHTGLRPGWTTGACATAATTAAYTALLTGAFPDPVTVTLPKGQTPSFALAAEELTGGYAMAGIVKDAGDDPDVTHGALVRATVRRLPAGSGVVFRAGPGVGTVTRPGLPLPVGEPAVNPVPRRMMREHVARVAEAHGGTGDVEITVSVDHGEEIARSTWNPRLGILGGLSILGTTGVVVPYSCSAWIDSIRRGVDVARAAGRTHVAGCTGSTSEKTVVAEYALPEDALLDMGDFAGAVLKYVRRHPVERLTICGGFAKLSKLAAGHLDLHSGRSQVDKGFLAEVARRGGADEALAAEVAAANTGLAALQSCLVAGVPLGDLVATAARDQALAVLRGAPVAVDVICIDRAGTVVGRSAVA
;
A
#
# COMPACT_ATOMS: atom_id res chain seq x y z
N MET A 1 15.71 40.95 26.84
CA MET A 1 16.25 40.17 25.70
C MET A 1 16.53 38.76 26.22
N ALA A 2 15.67 37.75 26.11
CA ALA A 2 14.43 37.58 25.34
C ALA A 2 14.59 37.60 23.82
N ALA A 3 14.75 36.40 23.24
CA ALA A 3 14.46 36.03 21.86
C ALA A 3 13.87 34.59 21.93
N GLN A 4 12.55 34.47 21.97
CA GLN A 4 11.66 34.28 20.82
C GLN A 4 11.77 32.87 20.20
N GLN A 5 10.91 31.99 20.71
CA GLN A 5 10.51 30.75 20.05
C GLN A 5 9.64 31.10 18.83
N PHE A 6 9.89 30.44 17.70
CA PHE A 6 8.90 30.36 16.61
C PHE A 6 8.14 29.04 16.70
N ALA A 7 6.82 29.15 16.88
CA ALA A 7 5.90 28.03 16.82
C ALA A 7 5.03 28.15 15.57
N PHE A 8 4.84 27.06 14.85
CA PHE A 8 3.86 26.91 13.77
C PHE A 8 3.21 25.50 13.85
N PRO A 9 2.01 25.31 13.29
CA PRO A 9 0.95 24.62 14.02
C PRO A 9 0.88 23.11 13.78
N VAL A 10 0.38 22.40 14.80
CA VAL A 10 -0.08 21.01 14.69
C VAL A 10 -1.58 21.04 14.36
N GLU A 11 -1.95 20.74 13.11
CA GLU A 11 -3.36 20.64 12.72
C GLU A 11 -3.95 19.26 12.99
N GLY A 12 -4.75 19.16 14.06
CA GLY A 12 -6.06 18.53 14.00
C GLY A 12 -6.15 17.00 13.88
N GLU A 13 -5.84 16.28 14.96
CA GLU A 13 -6.49 14.99 15.21
C GLU A 13 -8.01 15.20 15.33
N ARG A 14 -8.79 14.60 14.42
CA ARG A 14 -10.26 14.64 14.51
C ARG A 14 -10.74 13.69 15.61
N ALA A 15 -11.24 14.27 16.70
CA ALA A 15 -11.95 13.53 17.73
C ALA A 15 -13.21 12.86 17.15
N ALA A 16 -13.31 11.54 17.32
CA ALA A 16 -14.58 10.83 17.16
C ALA A 16 -15.38 10.98 18.45
N VAL A 17 -16.42 11.83 18.41
CA VAL A 17 -17.43 11.93 19.46
C VAL A 17 -18.49 10.86 19.19
N GLU A 18 -18.74 10.00 20.18
CA GLU A 18 -19.87 9.07 20.18
C GLU A 18 -21.11 9.83 20.71
N ASP A 19 -21.93 10.37 19.80
CA ASP A 19 -23.22 10.96 20.12
C ASP A 19 -24.36 10.03 19.64
N ASP A 20 -25.07 9.44 20.60
CA ASP A 20 -26.17 8.49 20.37
C ASP A 20 -27.52 9.15 20.71
N VAL A 21 -28.18 9.74 19.71
CA VAL A 21 -29.50 10.40 19.88
C VAL A 21 -30.47 10.09 18.74
N HIS A 22 -31.60 9.47 19.09
CA HIS A 22 -32.71 9.17 18.17
C HIS A 22 -33.39 10.42 17.56
N PRO A 23 -33.70 10.44 16.25
CA PRO A 23 -34.48 11.51 15.64
C PRO A 23 -36.01 11.28 15.76
N ARG A 24 -36.70 12.08 16.59
CA ARG A 24 -38.17 12.21 16.51
C ARG A 24 -38.57 13.23 15.44
N ARG A 25 -39.45 12.83 14.52
CA ARG A 25 -40.02 13.69 13.48
C ARG A 25 -40.96 14.77 14.05
N VAL A 26 -40.76 16.04 13.68
CA VAL A 26 -41.85 17.05 13.61
C VAL A 26 -41.66 17.90 12.34
N ARG A 27 -42.76 18.25 11.67
CA ARG A 27 -42.76 19.04 10.41
C ARG A 27 -42.84 20.55 10.69
N GLY A 28 -41.89 21.29 10.12
CA GLY A 28 -42.03 22.56 9.38
C GLY A 28 -42.78 23.77 9.94
N LEU A 29 -42.20 24.97 9.75
CA LEU A 29 -42.87 26.19 9.25
C LEU A 29 -41.84 27.26 8.80
N ARG A 30 -42.32 28.38 8.21
CA ARG A 30 -41.54 29.30 7.35
C ARG A 30 -40.98 30.55 8.07
N ARG A 31 -39.89 31.11 7.51
CA ARG A 31 -39.42 32.53 7.43
C ARG A 31 -39.72 33.52 8.58
N VAL A 32 -38.72 34.34 8.95
CA VAL A 32 -38.70 35.83 8.81
C VAL A 32 -37.26 36.37 9.08
N HIS A 33 -36.87 37.49 8.45
CA HIS A 33 -35.59 38.22 8.67
C HIS A 33 -35.56 39.05 9.97
N ARG A 34 -34.37 39.24 10.57
CA ARG A 34 -33.88 40.58 10.99
C ARG A 34 -32.36 40.65 11.20
N THR A 35 -31.87 41.87 11.45
CA THR A 35 -30.51 42.41 11.25
C THR A 35 -29.75 42.76 12.54
N HIS A 36 -28.41 42.82 12.43
CA HIS A 36 -27.43 43.57 13.26
C HIS A 36 -27.40 43.40 14.79
N GLN A 37 -26.23 43.06 15.34
CA GLN A 37 -25.34 44.01 16.07
C GLN A 37 -24.03 43.34 16.52
N GLU A 38 -22.90 44.04 16.37
CA GLU A 38 -21.64 43.76 17.08
C GLU A 38 -21.39 44.89 18.10
N PRO A 39 -20.81 44.61 19.28
CA PRO A 39 -20.32 45.64 20.19
C PRO A 39 -18.79 45.84 20.10
N GLN A 40 -18.36 47.08 19.91
CA GLN A 40 -17.02 47.55 20.29
C GLN A 40 -16.92 47.79 21.81
N VAL A 41 -15.71 48.06 22.32
CA VAL A 41 -15.31 49.23 23.19
C VAL A 41 -13.88 48.97 23.75
N VAL A 42 -12.82 49.66 23.28
CA VAL A 42 -12.07 50.83 23.90
C VAL A 42 -11.08 50.37 25.01
N GLN A 43 -9.85 50.86 25.26
CA GLN A 43 -9.01 52.06 24.97
C GLN A 43 -7.49 51.66 25.00
N GLY A 44 -6.43 52.43 24.67
CA GLY A 44 -6.27 53.70 23.93
C GLY A 44 -5.23 54.69 24.52
N ARG A 45 -4.09 54.95 23.79
CA ARG A 45 -3.08 56.06 23.95
C ARG A 45 -2.11 56.01 25.15
N GLU A 46 -0.91 56.63 25.20
CA GLU A 46 0.03 57.38 24.29
C GLU A 46 1.45 57.38 24.97
N GLY A 47 2.64 57.67 24.38
CA GLY A 47 3.06 57.85 22.98
C GLY A 47 4.22 58.89 22.74
N GLY A 48 5.52 58.53 22.73
CA GLY A 48 6.61 59.45 22.27
C GLY A 48 8.12 59.12 22.49
N GLN A 49 8.92 59.24 21.40
CA GLN A 49 10.35 59.68 21.26
C GLN A 49 11.49 58.84 21.96
N THR A 50 12.79 58.79 21.58
CA THR A 50 13.73 59.56 20.69
C THR A 50 14.81 58.66 19.98
N HIS A 51 15.66 59.24 19.12
CA HIS A 51 16.78 58.68 18.28
C HIS A 51 18.20 58.66 18.99
N PRO A 52 19.39 58.45 18.33
CA PRO A 52 19.96 57.28 17.62
C PRO A 52 21.51 57.06 17.90
N SER A 53 22.27 56.52 16.91
CA SER A 53 23.77 56.45 16.74
C SER A 53 24.53 55.32 17.47
N GLY A 54 25.65 54.72 16.98
CA GLY A 54 26.42 54.79 15.70
C GLY A 54 27.18 53.44 15.49
N GLY A 55 27.68 53.06 14.29
CA GLY A 55 29.08 53.25 13.80
C GLY A 55 30.12 52.37 14.54
N GLU A 56 31.10 51.63 13.97
CA GLU A 56 31.60 51.41 12.59
C GLU A 56 32.38 50.06 12.50
N GLU A 57 32.38 49.43 11.31
CA GLU A 57 33.46 48.73 10.56
C GLU A 57 34.50 47.76 11.23
N ASP A 58 34.46 46.47 10.83
CA ASP A 58 35.46 45.66 10.05
C ASP A 58 36.99 46.01 10.04
N PRO A 59 37.98 45.11 9.69
CA PRO A 59 37.91 43.78 9.01
C PRO A 59 38.89 42.68 9.62
N PRO A 60 39.73 41.85 8.91
CA PRO A 60 39.63 40.38 9.05
C PRO A 60 40.96 39.54 9.22
N ALA A 61 40.81 38.20 9.21
CA ALA A 61 41.78 37.14 8.85
C ALA A 61 42.95 36.76 9.80
N GLU A 62 43.19 35.46 10.02
CA GLU A 62 44.29 34.70 9.35
C GLU A 62 44.38 33.19 9.74
N VAL A 63 45.29 32.46 9.08
CA VAL A 63 45.45 30.99 9.02
C VAL A 63 46.75 30.51 9.68
N ARG A 64 46.76 29.33 10.33
CA ARG A 64 47.91 28.37 10.44
C ARG A 64 47.45 27.06 11.13
N GLN A 65 47.50 25.89 10.49
CA GLN A 65 48.62 24.98 10.19
C GLN A 65 49.01 23.99 11.33
N GLN A 66 49.17 22.73 10.90
CA GLN A 66 49.59 21.46 11.57
C GLN A 66 51.05 21.50 12.12
N PRO A 67 51.66 20.45 12.79
CA PRO A 67 51.47 18.98 12.57
C PRO A 67 51.82 17.91 13.65
N GLY A 68 51.49 16.63 13.36
CA GLY A 68 52.51 15.56 13.29
C GLY A 68 52.46 14.30 14.19
N ARG A 69 52.84 13.15 13.59
CA ARG A 69 53.08 11.76 14.12
C ARG A 69 51.84 10.88 14.39
N LEU A 70 51.63 9.68 13.83
CA LEU A 70 52.38 8.70 12.98
C LEU A 70 53.34 7.70 13.68
N LEU A 71 52.96 6.40 13.67
CA LEU A 71 53.72 5.13 13.41
C LEU A 71 52.87 3.92 13.92
N GLN A 72 52.38 2.98 13.09
CA GLN A 72 53.02 1.73 12.56
C GLN A 72 53.21 0.60 13.63
N ARG A 73 53.11 -0.73 13.36
CA ARG A 73 52.84 -1.58 12.15
C ARG A 73 52.60 -3.07 12.54
N GLY A 74 52.08 -3.90 11.60
CA GLY A 74 52.25 -5.37 11.55
C GLY A 74 51.09 -6.22 12.11
N GLY A 75 50.74 -7.41 11.57
CA GLY A 75 51.30 -8.25 10.48
C GLY A 75 50.26 -9.22 9.88
N LEU A 76 50.66 -10.19 9.04
CA LEU A 76 49.81 -10.91 8.06
C LEU A 76 49.98 -12.46 8.10
N VAL A 77 48.88 -13.22 7.81
CA VAL A 77 48.83 -14.61 7.23
C VAL A 77 49.23 -15.80 8.17
N PRO A 78 48.82 -17.09 7.99
CA PRO A 78 47.75 -17.78 7.20
C PRO A 78 46.73 -18.62 8.05
N PRO A 79 45.75 -19.35 7.45
CA PRO A 79 44.91 -20.33 8.16
C PRO A 79 45.52 -21.75 8.25
N VAL A 80 44.98 -22.58 9.16
CA VAL A 80 45.28 -24.02 9.31
C VAL A 80 43.97 -24.80 9.44
N ALA A 81 43.90 -25.96 8.79
CA ALA A 81 42.93 -27.02 9.06
C ALA A 81 43.68 -28.26 9.58
N LEU A 82 43.02 -29.10 10.40
CA LEU A 82 43.03 -30.57 10.36
C LEU A 82 42.35 -31.17 11.62
N ASP A 83 41.57 -32.22 11.36
CA ASP A 83 41.25 -33.42 12.16
C ASP A 83 40.82 -33.37 13.64
N GLY A 84 39.82 -34.20 13.97
CA GLY A 84 39.44 -34.47 15.37
C GLY A 84 38.09 -35.17 15.60
N ASP A 85 37.82 -36.31 14.96
CA ASP A 85 36.81 -37.26 15.46
C ASP A 85 37.20 -37.74 16.87
N PRO A 86 36.21 -38.07 17.73
CA PRO A 86 36.22 -39.44 18.24
C PRO A 86 34.86 -40.15 18.12
N ALA A 87 34.93 -41.39 17.63
CA ALA A 87 33.80 -42.32 17.55
C ALA A 87 33.55 -43.11 18.85
N GLY A 88 32.36 -43.71 18.96
CA GLY A 88 31.96 -44.70 19.98
C GLY A 88 30.96 -44.14 21.01
N ALA A 89 29.83 -44.78 21.33
CA ALA A 89 29.30 -46.13 21.02
C ALA A 89 27.76 -46.02 20.83
N ALA A 90 27.10 -46.79 19.95
CA ALA A 90 26.53 -48.14 20.19
C ALA A 90 25.82 -48.30 21.56
N GLN A 91 24.61 -48.88 21.72
CA GLN A 91 23.72 -49.68 20.84
C GLN A 91 22.32 -49.83 21.51
N GLY A 92 21.31 -50.39 20.82
CA GLY A 92 19.99 -50.78 21.37
C GLY A 92 18.86 -49.81 20.96
N GLU A 93 18.14 -49.97 19.85
CA GLU A 93 17.44 -51.13 19.26
C GLU A 93 16.08 -51.47 19.93
N GLN A 94 15.04 -51.61 19.07
CA GLN A 94 13.69 -52.16 19.32
C GLN A 94 12.70 -51.25 20.13
N GLY A 95 11.42 -51.15 19.77
CA GLY A 95 10.70 -51.83 18.68
C GLY A 95 9.38 -51.17 18.25
N ASN A 96 8.86 -51.62 17.12
CA ASN A 96 7.61 -51.23 16.48
C ASN A 96 6.52 -52.26 16.81
N MET A 97 5.25 -51.87 17.05
CA MET A 97 4.02 -52.67 16.82
C MET A 97 2.74 -51.98 17.34
N GLY A 98 1.63 -52.09 16.57
CA GLY A 98 0.24 -51.84 17.02
C GLY A 98 -0.25 -50.39 16.95
N GLY A 99 -1.36 -50.03 16.31
CA GLY A 99 -2.39 -50.84 15.63
C GLY A 99 -3.58 -51.20 16.52
N GLY A 100 -4.59 -50.33 16.63
CA GLY A 100 -5.82 -50.62 17.39
C GLY A 100 -6.87 -49.49 17.31
N GLY A 101 -8.09 -49.84 16.92
CA GLY A 101 -9.20 -48.92 16.61
C GLY A 101 -9.72 -48.05 17.77
N GLY A 102 -10.43 -46.97 17.39
CA GLY A 102 -11.13 -46.09 18.33
C GLY A 102 -12.56 -46.55 18.64
N PRO A 103 -13.35 -45.69 19.31
CA PRO A 103 -14.81 -45.72 19.20
C PRO A 103 -15.43 -44.39 18.72
N ARG A 104 -16.62 -44.49 18.14
CA ARG A 104 -17.44 -43.37 17.66
C ARG A 104 -18.10 -42.61 18.82
N ARG A 105 -18.33 -41.30 18.66
CA ARG A 105 -19.54 -40.57 19.14
C ARG A 105 -19.63 -39.21 18.42
N VAL A 106 -20.61 -39.07 17.52
CA VAL A 106 -21.89 -38.34 17.69
C VAL A 106 -21.78 -36.90 17.20
N GLU A 107 -22.40 -36.67 16.04
CA GLU A 107 -22.69 -35.34 15.49
C GLU A 107 -23.77 -34.64 16.33
N THR A 108 -23.65 -33.32 16.46
CA THR A 108 -24.79 -32.44 16.77
C THR A 108 -24.70 -31.22 15.86
N ASP A 109 -25.50 -31.21 14.79
CA ASP A 109 -25.61 -30.06 13.90
C ASP A 109 -26.20 -28.83 14.61
N ARG A 110 -25.59 -27.67 14.37
CA ARG A 110 -26.28 -26.37 14.39
C ARG A 110 -25.74 -25.51 13.23
N PRO A 111 -26.61 -24.77 12.53
CA PRO A 111 -26.22 -24.08 11.31
C PRO A 111 -25.38 -22.84 11.61
N GLY A 112 -24.13 -22.83 11.13
CA GLY A 112 -23.32 -21.62 11.05
C GLY A 112 -23.62 -20.86 9.75
N GLU A 113 -24.00 -19.60 9.86
CA GLU A 113 -24.34 -18.76 8.71
C GLU A 113 -23.15 -18.59 7.76
N GLY A 114 -23.36 -18.88 6.48
CA GLY A 114 -22.32 -18.77 5.46
C GLY A 114 -22.08 -17.32 5.05
N VAL A 115 -20.84 -16.83 5.23
CA VAL A 115 -20.44 -15.48 4.82
C VAL A 115 -19.39 -15.55 3.71
N GLY A 116 -19.82 -15.25 2.48
CA GLY A 116 -18.98 -14.81 1.35
C GLY A 116 -17.69 -15.58 1.08
N GLY A 117 -17.78 -16.69 0.34
CA GLY A 117 -16.62 -17.21 -0.38
C GLY A 117 -16.13 -16.18 -1.41
N VAL A 118 -14.81 -15.98 -1.48
CA VAL A 118 -14.17 -15.21 -2.54
C VAL A 118 -13.44 -16.21 -3.42
N ASP A 119 -13.92 -16.39 -4.65
CA ASP A 119 -13.24 -17.20 -5.65
C ASP A 119 -11.96 -16.47 -6.09
N GLU A 120 -10.81 -17.06 -5.79
CA GLU A 120 -9.52 -16.71 -6.41
C GLU A 120 -8.99 -17.96 -7.12
N HIS A 121 -9.02 -17.93 -8.46
CA HIS A 121 -8.28 -18.89 -9.27
C HIS A 121 -6.78 -18.75 -8.99
N VAL A 122 -6.11 -19.90 -8.84
CA VAL A 122 -4.66 -19.98 -8.71
C VAL A 122 -4.11 -20.53 -10.02
N ASP A 123 -3.36 -19.71 -10.75
CA ASP A 123 -2.47 -20.20 -11.81
C ASP A 123 -1.34 -21.00 -11.15
N GLY A 124 -1.43 -22.32 -11.25
CA GLY A 124 -0.45 -23.23 -10.68
C GLY A 124 0.86 -23.23 -11.46
N VAL A 125 1.86 -22.51 -10.97
CA VAL A 125 3.26 -22.66 -11.45
C VAL A 125 3.80 -23.99 -10.93
N VAL A 126 3.66 -25.04 -11.73
CA VAL A 126 4.29 -26.34 -11.49
C VAL A 126 5.78 -26.23 -11.81
N ALA A 127 6.63 -26.33 -10.78
CA ALA A 127 8.06 -26.52 -10.99
C ALA A 127 8.32 -27.94 -11.52
N GLN A 128 8.85 -28.05 -12.75
CA GLN A 128 9.35 -29.33 -13.26
C GLN A 128 10.79 -29.59 -12.78
N PRO A 129 11.16 -30.85 -12.48
CA PRO A 129 12.53 -31.21 -12.16
C PRO A 129 13.43 -31.17 -13.42
N PRO A 130 14.75 -30.99 -13.26
CA PRO A 130 15.67 -30.85 -14.40
C PRO A 130 15.87 -32.17 -15.15
N GLY A 131 15.62 -32.14 -16.46
CA GLY A 131 16.02 -33.20 -17.40
C GLY A 131 17.37 -32.90 -18.06
N GLU A 132 18.16 -33.95 -18.31
CA GLU A 132 19.49 -33.88 -18.92
C GLU A 132 19.46 -33.47 -20.41
N PRO A 133 20.56 -32.92 -20.95
CA PRO A 133 20.58 -32.35 -22.30
C PRO A 133 20.66 -33.41 -23.40
N LEU A 134 19.80 -33.28 -24.42
CA LEU A 134 19.92 -33.98 -25.70
C LEU A 134 20.56 -33.06 -26.74
N GLY A 135 21.48 -33.63 -27.54
CA GLY A 135 22.29 -32.90 -28.52
C GLY A 135 21.55 -32.48 -29.79
N PRO A 136 22.24 -31.78 -30.71
CA PRO A 136 21.64 -31.21 -31.91
C PRO A 136 21.34 -32.26 -32.99
N ALA A 137 20.28 -32.03 -33.77
CA ALA A 137 19.99 -32.75 -35.01
C ALA A 137 19.99 -31.76 -36.19
N GLU A 138 20.56 -32.19 -37.31
CA GLU A 138 20.85 -31.35 -38.48
C GLU A 138 19.63 -31.11 -39.39
N ALA A 139 19.85 -30.25 -40.39
CA ALA A 139 18.86 -29.78 -41.36
C ALA A 139 18.48 -30.83 -42.43
N ALA A 140 17.33 -30.59 -43.07
CA ALA A 140 17.01 -31.11 -44.40
C ALA A 140 16.30 -30.00 -45.21
N ASP A 141 16.62 -29.90 -46.50
CA ASP A 141 16.21 -28.82 -47.39
C ASP A 141 15.44 -29.35 -48.63
N ALA A 142 14.71 -28.45 -49.29
CA ALA A 142 14.17 -28.51 -50.66
C ALA A 142 13.24 -29.67 -51.11
N HIS A 143 12.00 -29.34 -51.54
CA HIS A 143 11.75 -29.03 -52.97
C HIS A 143 10.28 -28.70 -53.37
N LEU A 144 10.15 -27.57 -54.07
CA LEU A 144 9.27 -27.21 -55.22
C LEU A 144 8.04 -28.06 -55.62
N ALA A 145 6.91 -27.37 -55.83
CA ALA A 145 6.02 -27.56 -56.98
C ALA A 145 5.38 -26.21 -57.42
N ARG A 146 5.07 -26.05 -58.72
CA ARG A 146 4.64 -24.77 -59.36
C ARG A 146 3.18 -24.82 -59.85
N GLY A 147 2.51 -23.66 -59.96
CA GLY A 147 1.22 -23.51 -60.67
C GLY A 147 0.73 -22.05 -60.78
N HIS A 148 0.69 -21.50 -62.01
CA HIS A 148 0.35 -20.11 -62.41
C HIS A 148 -1.12 -20.00 -62.95
N PRO A 149 -1.62 -18.87 -63.53
CA PRO A 149 -1.65 -17.45 -63.09
C PRO A 149 -2.99 -16.70 -63.44
N GLY A 150 -3.05 -15.38 -63.19
CA GLY A 150 -3.98 -14.41 -63.85
C GLY A 150 -4.03 -13.08 -63.07
N ALA A 151 -3.43 -11.96 -63.51
CA ALA A 151 -3.83 -11.04 -64.60
C ALA A 151 -5.16 -10.28 -64.30
N GLY A 152 -5.22 -8.93 -64.26
CA GLY A 152 -4.16 -7.93 -64.42
C GLY A 152 -4.64 -6.47 -64.17
N ASP A 153 -3.67 -5.55 -64.17
CA ASP A 153 -3.75 -4.07 -64.08
C ASP A 153 -3.79 -3.43 -65.50
N PRO A 154 -3.80 -2.08 -65.75
CA PRO A 154 -4.01 -0.84 -64.95
C PRO A 154 -4.98 0.15 -65.73
N PRO A 155 -4.76 1.49 -65.98
CA PRO A 155 -4.05 2.62 -65.31
C PRO A 155 -4.81 4.00 -65.23
N GLY A 156 -4.15 5.02 -64.62
CA GLY A 156 -4.41 6.48 -64.82
C GLY A 156 -4.52 7.28 -63.50
N GLU A 157 -3.55 8.04 -62.97
CA GLU A 157 -2.67 9.14 -63.46
C GLU A 157 -3.33 10.54 -63.50
N ARG A 158 -2.91 11.48 -62.59
CA ARG A 158 -2.51 12.91 -62.80
C ARG A 158 -2.92 13.97 -61.73
N THR A 159 -1.88 14.57 -61.13
CA THR A 159 -1.60 16.02 -60.86
C THR A 159 -2.60 16.97 -60.17
N GLY A 160 -2.12 17.76 -59.19
CA GLY A 160 -2.70 19.10 -58.87
C GLY A 160 -2.27 19.75 -57.53
N HIS A 161 -1.56 20.88 -57.59
CA HIS A 161 -1.18 21.78 -56.47
C HIS A 161 -0.85 23.18 -57.04
N PRO A 162 -0.77 24.27 -56.25
CA PRO A 162 -1.79 25.03 -55.52
C PRO A 162 -2.04 26.43 -56.18
N PRO A 163 -2.71 27.43 -55.55
CA PRO A 163 -2.06 28.43 -54.64
C PRO A 163 -3.03 28.94 -53.53
N ALA A 164 -2.83 29.99 -52.71
CA ALA A 164 -1.74 30.65 -51.95
C ALA A 164 -2.31 32.00 -51.38
N GLY A 165 -1.76 32.53 -50.27
CA GLY A 165 -2.09 33.86 -49.66
C GLY A 165 -3.27 33.85 -48.67
N ASP A 166 -3.33 34.62 -47.57
CA ASP A 166 -2.42 35.54 -46.84
C ASP A 166 -2.82 35.43 -45.33
N GLY A 167 -2.09 35.82 -44.27
CA GLY A 167 -0.89 36.65 -44.16
C GLY A 167 -1.11 37.87 -43.22
N VAL A 168 -1.17 37.70 -41.89
CA VAL A 168 -0.95 38.79 -40.89
C VAL A 168 -0.27 38.24 -39.62
N GLN A 169 0.71 38.98 -39.09
CA GLN A 169 1.42 38.70 -37.84
C GLN A 169 0.86 39.57 -36.70
N HIS A 170 0.84 39.06 -35.47
CA HIS A 170 0.90 39.90 -34.27
C HIS A 170 1.68 39.23 -33.12
N LEU A 171 2.71 39.93 -32.64
CA LEU A 171 3.48 39.60 -31.43
C LEU A 171 2.74 40.12 -30.18
N GLY A 172 2.71 39.38 -29.07
CA GLY A 172 2.12 39.93 -27.83
C GLY A 172 1.88 39.01 -26.61
N GLN A 173 2.93 38.41 -26.05
CA GLN A 173 3.02 37.92 -24.64
C GLN A 173 2.07 36.78 -24.15
N PRO A 174 2.42 36.08 -23.06
CA PRO A 174 1.79 34.80 -22.71
C PRO A 174 0.74 34.86 -21.59
N PRO A 175 -0.36 34.09 -21.68
CA PRO A 175 -1.00 33.45 -20.54
C PRO A 175 -0.38 32.04 -20.35
N GLY A 176 -0.15 31.51 -19.17
CA GLY A 176 -0.81 31.79 -17.90
C GLY A 176 -1.41 30.48 -17.40
N PHE A 177 -0.73 29.80 -16.47
CA PHE A 177 -1.13 28.51 -15.89
C PHE A 177 -2.58 28.52 -15.39
N ARG A 178 -3.52 27.90 -16.12
CA ARG A 178 -4.83 27.44 -15.61
C ARG A 178 -5.37 26.28 -16.45
N GLY A 179 -5.77 25.21 -15.77
CA GLY A 179 -6.49 24.09 -16.39
C GLY A 179 -6.46 22.85 -15.49
N SER A 180 -7.45 22.72 -14.60
CA SER A 180 -7.70 21.45 -13.92
C SER A 180 -8.17 20.42 -14.95
N ALA A 181 -7.31 19.44 -15.28
CA ALA A 181 -7.60 18.42 -16.28
C ALA A 181 -8.86 17.61 -15.89
N GLN A 182 -9.86 17.59 -16.77
CA GLN A 182 -11.09 16.83 -16.58
C GLN A 182 -10.94 15.43 -17.19
N TYR A 183 -10.93 14.41 -16.35
CA TYR A 183 -10.93 13.01 -16.79
C TYR A 183 -12.31 12.62 -17.34
N GLN A 184 -12.36 12.13 -18.57
CA GLN A 184 -13.59 11.63 -19.18
C GLN A 184 -13.79 10.14 -18.91
N TYR A 185 -14.89 9.81 -18.23
CA TYR A 185 -15.41 8.44 -18.18
C TYR A 185 -16.25 8.18 -19.42
N VAL A 186 -15.68 7.51 -20.42
CA VAL A 186 -16.41 7.10 -21.62
C VAL A 186 -17.32 5.92 -21.28
N HIS A 187 -18.57 6.21 -20.92
CA HIS A 187 -19.64 5.21 -20.90
C HIS A 187 -20.09 4.93 -22.33
N GLY A 188 -19.56 3.84 -22.92
CA GLY A 188 -20.08 3.30 -24.18
C GLY A 188 -21.53 2.83 -24.01
N GLY A 189 -22.49 3.61 -24.49
CA GLY A 189 -23.90 3.21 -24.53
C GLY A 189 -24.14 2.16 -25.61
N PRO A 190 -24.89 1.07 -25.34
CA PRO A 190 -25.16 0.05 -26.34
C PRO A 190 -26.19 0.54 -27.37
N GLY A 191 -25.86 0.42 -28.66
CA GLY A 191 -26.85 0.49 -29.74
C GLY A 191 -27.83 -0.70 -29.69
N PRO A 192 -29.00 -0.60 -30.34
CA PRO A 192 -30.08 -1.55 -30.16
C PRO A 192 -29.80 -2.87 -30.91
N PHE A 193 -29.32 -3.88 -30.19
CA PHE A 193 -29.39 -5.27 -30.62
C PHE A 193 -30.57 -5.98 -29.94
N MET A 194 -31.32 -6.75 -30.74
CA MET A 194 -32.58 -7.33 -30.31
C MET A 194 -32.37 -8.41 -29.24
N SER A 195 -33.32 -8.45 -28.30
CA SER A 195 -33.34 -9.37 -27.16
C SER A 195 -33.33 -10.84 -27.57
N ASN A 196 -32.47 -11.64 -26.91
CA ASN A 196 -32.78 -13.02 -26.60
C ASN A 196 -32.63 -13.25 -25.10
N ASP A 197 -33.67 -13.80 -24.48
CA ASP A 197 -33.87 -13.90 -23.04
C ASP A 197 -32.96 -15.01 -22.45
N VAL A 198 -31.92 -14.64 -21.70
CA VAL A 198 -31.16 -15.57 -20.85
C VAL A 198 -31.33 -15.13 -19.41
N ARG A 199 -32.22 -15.82 -18.70
CA ARG A 199 -32.55 -15.53 -17.31
C ARG A 199 -31.50 -16.11 -16.36
N GLY A 200 -31.04 -15.27 -15.43
CA GLY A 200 -30.66 -15.72 -14.09
C GLY A 200 -29.23 -16.19 -13.88
N ALA A 201 -28.28 -15.25 -13.91
CA ALA A 201 -27.13 -15.28 -13.01
C ALA A 201 -27.14 -13.97 -12.21
N GLY A 202 -27.18 -14.04 -10.88
CA GLY A 202 -27.27 -12.84 -10.04
C GLY A 202 -26.00 -11.99 -10.14
N GLU A 203 -26.14 -10.65 -10.19
CA GLU A 203 -24.98 -9.77 -9.97
C GLU A 203 -24.35 -10.11 -8.61
N PRO A 204 -23.02 -10.28 -8.51
CA PRO A 204 -22.37 -10.51 -7.23
C PRO A 204 -22.57 -9.29 -6.33
N THR A 205 -23.28 -9.47 -5.22
CA THR A 205 -23.67 -8.43 -4.25
C THR A 205 -22.51 -7.89 -3.40
N GLY A 206 -21.27 -8.06 -3.83
CA GLY A 206 -20.07 -7.68 -3.08
C GLY A 206 -18.87 -7.34 -3.97
N GLY A 207 -17.88 -6.70 -3.35
CA GLY A 207 -16.63 -6.29 -4.00
C GLY A 207 -16.60 -4.84 -4.49
N ARG A 208 -15.47 -4.45 -5.09
CA ARG A 208 -15.15 -3.05 -5.44
C ARG A 208 -16.21 -2.35 -6.30
N GLY A 209 -16.82 -3.04 -7.26
CA GLY A 209 -17.88 -2.48 -8.11
C GLY A 209 -19.17 -2.19 -7.33
N ALA A 210 -19.59 -3.09 -6.45
CA ALA A 210 -20.74 -2.88 -5.57
C ALA A 210 -20.46 -1.75 -4.55
N GLN A 211 -19.25 -1.67 -4.01
CA GLN A 211 -18.83 -0.58 -3.12
C GLN A 211 -18.96 0.79 -3.80
N LEU A 212 -18.42 0.96 -5.02
CA LEU A 212 -18.53 2.22 -5.77
C LEU A 212 -19.99 2.57 -6.11
N LYS A 213 -20.79 1.59 -6.57
CA LYS A 213 -22.24 1.77 -6.80
C LYS A 213 -22.99 2.24 -5.53
N HIS A 214 -22.62 1.70 -4.35
CA HIS A 214 -23.29 2.00 -3.09
C HIS A 214 -22.83 3.32 -2.44
N THR A 215 -21.54 3.65 -2.50
CA THR A 215 -21.03 4.86 -1.83
C THR A 215 -21.18 6.12 -2.66
N GLY A 216 -21.26 5.99 -3.99
CA GLY A 216 -21.26 7.13 -4.92
C GLY A 216 -19.92 7.88 -4.98
N LEU A 217 -18.88 7.36 -4.30
CA LEU A 217 -17.54 7.96 -4.28
C LEU A 217 -16.82 7.68 -5.61
N ARG A 218 -16.12 8.69 -6.10
CA ARG A 218 -15.38 8.66 -7.36
C ARG A 218 -14.11 7.80 -7.23
N PRO A 219 -13.92 6.79 -8.09
CA PRO A 219 -12.66 6.06 -8.14
C PRO A 219 -11.55 6.88 -8.81
N GLY A 220 -10.31 6.54 -8.50
CA GLY A 220 -9.11 7.14 -9.08
C GLY A 220 -8.20 6.14 -9.77
N TRP A 221 -6.98 6.57 -10.05
CA TRP A 221 -5.97 5.81 -10.78
C TRP A 221 -4.72 5.57 -9.92
N THR A 222 -4.14 4.38 -10.02
CA THR A 222 -2.93 4.03 -9.26
C THR A 222 -1.68 4.63 -9.90
N THR A 223 -0.57 4.76 -9.15
CA THR A 223 0.71 5.23 -9.70
C THR A 223 1.18 4.39 -10.89
N GLY A 224 0.90 3.09 -10.89
CA GLY A 224 1.13 2.19 -12.02
C GLY A 224 0.29 2.46 -13.27
N ALA A 225 -0.96 2.92 -13.12
CA ALA A 225 -1.78 3.33 -14.26
C ALA A 225 -1.24 4.63 -14.88
N CYS A 226 -0.92 5.63 -14.04
CA CYS A 226 -0.29 6.88 -14.47
C CYS A 226 1.04 6.64 -15.18
N ALA A 227 1.91 5.77 -14.64
CA ALA A 227 3.17 5.40 -15.28
C ALA A 227 2.97 4.65 -16.62
N THR A 228 1.93 3.82 -16.73
CA THR A 228 1.58 3.14 -17.98
C THR A 228 1.08 4.13 -19.04
N ALA A 229 0.21 5.07 -18.66
CA ALA A 229 -0.26 6.15 -19.53
C ALA A 229 0.92 7.02 -20.02
N ALA A 230 1.76 7.49 -19.10
CA ALA A 230 2.99 8.24 -19.43
C ALA A 230 3.90 7.47 -20.40
N THR A 231 4.17 6.18 -20.12
CA THR A 231 4.99 5.32 -20.99
C THR A 231 4.39 5.18 -22.38
N THR A 232 3.07 4.99 -22.46
CA THR A 232 2.34 4.83 -23.73
C THR A 232 2.46 6.10 -24.56
N ALA A 233 2.19 7.27 -23.96
CA ALA A 233 2.27 8.55 -24.67
C ALA A 233 3.70 8.87 -25.13
N ALA A 234 4.68 8.70 -24.24
CA ALA A 234 6.09 8.92 -24.57
C ALA A 234 6.57 7.98 -25.68
N TYR A 235 6.26 6.69 -25.61
CA TYR A 235 6.71 5.76 -26.65
C TYR A 235 6.03 6.02 -27.99
N THR A 236 4.72 6.37 -28.01
CA THR A 236 4.05 6.80 -29.25
C THR A 236 4.75 8.02 -29.84
N ALA A 237 5.00 9.07 -29.07
CA ALA A 237 5.70 10.26 -29.56
C ALA A 237 7.13 9.96 -30.06
N LEU A 238 7.82 9.00 -29.45
CA LEU A 238 9.15 8.55 -29.87
C LEU A 238 9.13 7.78 -31.21
N LEU A 239 7.97 7.25 -31.63
CA LEU A 239 7.77 6.59 -32.93
C LEU A 239 7.18 7.55 -33.98
N THR A 240 6.25 8.43 -33.61
CA THR A 240 5.43 9.23 -34.54
C THR A 240 5.81 10.71 -34.61
N GLY A 241 6.55 11.22 -33.63
CA GLY A 241 6.80 12.65 -33.44
C GLY A 241 5.68 13.42 -32.73
N ALA A 242 4.58 12.75 -32.34
CA ALA A 242 3.41 13.40 -31.72
C ALA A 242 2.90 12.64 -30.49
N PHE A 243 2.62 13.37 -29.41
CA PHE A 243 2.04 12.81 -28.19
C PHE A 243 0.52 12.60 -28.36
N PRO A 244 -0.02 11.43 -27.97
CA PRO A 244 -1.46 11.26 -27.83
C PRO A 244 -1.93 11.91 -26.53
N ASP A 245 -2.67 13.01 -26.63
CA ASP A 245 -3.32 13.68 -25.49
C ASP A 245 -4.84 13.86 -25.75
N PRO A 246 -5.72 13.23 -24.96
CA PRO A 246 -5.44 12.30 -23.86
C PRO A 246 -4.99 10.91 -24.36
N VAL A 247 -4.05 10.29 -23.64
CA VAL A 247 -3.59 8.92 -23.93
C VAL A 247 -4.55 7.90 -23.33
N THR A 248 -4.94 6.88 -24.10
CA THR A 248 -5.82 5.79 -23.62
C THR A 248 -5.01 4.52 -23.37
N VAL A 249 -5.26 3.86 -22.23
CA VAL A 249 -4.58 2.61 -21.85
C VAL A 249 -5.58 1.56 -21.35
N THR A 250 -5.31 0.28 -21.58
CA THR A 250 -6.11 -0.83 -21.03
C THR A 250 -5.61 -1.23 -19.65
N LEU A 251 -6.50 -1.26 -18.67
CA LEU A 251 -6.21 -1.75 -17.33
C LEU A 251 -6.38 -3.28 -17.24
N PRO A 252 -5.83 -3.97 -16.20
CA PRO A 252 -5.90 -5.43 -16.07
C PRO A 252 -7.29 -6.07 -16.05
N LYS A 253 -8.36 -5.28 -15.91
CA LYS A 253 -9.77 -5.73 -16.00
C LYS A 253 -10.48 -5.27 -17.29
N GLY A 254 -9.74 -4.97 -18.34
CA GLY A 254 -10.26 -4.57 -19.67
C GLY A 254 -10.78 -3.15 -19.79
N GLN A 255 -10.85 -2.38 -18.70
CA GLN A 255 -11.25 -0.96 -18.74
C GLN A 255 -10.24 -0.13 -19.54
N THR A 256 -10.72 0.82 -20.35
CA THR A 256 -9.88 1.67 -21.22
C THR A 256 -10.02 3.17 -20.91
N PRO A 257 -9.58 3.65 -19.72
CA PRO A 257 -9.58 5.07 -19.39
C PRO A 257 -8.56 5.87 -20.20
N SER A 258 -8.86 7.16 -20.36
CA SER A 258 -8.01 8.16 -21.01
C SER A 258 -7.43 9.13 -19.98
N PHE A 259 -6.16 9.48 -20.13
CA PHE A 259 -5.38 10.33 -19.23
C PHE A 259 -4.87 11.56 -19.97
N ALA A 260 -5.14 12.75 -19.44
CA ALA A 260 -4.58 13.99 -19.96
C ALA A 260 -3.08 14.09 -19.60
N LEU A 261 -2.27 14.58 -20.53
CA LEU A 261 -0.86 14.86 -20.29
C LEU A 261 -0.71 16.18 -19.50
N ALA A 262 0.15 16.14 -18.49
CA ALA A 262 0.50 17.31 -17.67
C ALA A 262 1.92 17.84 -17.95
N ALA A 263 2.74 17.03 -18.62
CA ALA A 263 4.05 17.41 -19.15
C ALA A 263 4.40 16.52 -20.33
N GLU A 264 5.14 17.06 -21.30
CA GLU A 264 5.67 16.33 -22.45
C GLU A 264 7.00 16.94 -22.89
N GLU A 265 7.87 16.11 -23.48
CA GLU A 265 9.17 16.52 -23.99
C GLU A 265 9.64 15.48 -25.03
N LEU A 266 9.92 15.92 -26.25
CA LEU A 266 10.48 15.07 -27.30
C LEU A 266 11.84 15.59 -27.73
N THR A 267 12.83 14.69 -27.77
CA THR A 267 14.18 14.94 -28.27
C THR A 267 14.55 13.90 -29.32
N GLY A 268 15.67 14.08 -30.01
CA GLY A 268 16.17 13.08 -30.97
C GLY A 268 16.57 11.73 -30.34
N GLY A 269 16.70 11.63 -29.01
CA GLY A 269 17.14 10.40 -28.32
C GLY A 269 16.14 9.81 -27.32
N TYR A 270 15.14 10.58 -26.88
CA TYR A 270 14.12 10.15 -25.93
C TYR A 270 12.85 10.97 -26.04
N ALA A 271 11.75 10.40 -25.54
CA ALA A 271 10.52 11.11 -25.25
C ALA A 271 10.18 10.96 -23.77
N MET A 272 9.52 11.96 -23.19
CA MET A 272 8.99 11.95 -21.83
C MET A 272 7.55 12.44 -21.85
N ALA A 273 6.68 11.79 -21.07
CA ALA A 273 5.35 12.29 -20.76
C ALA A 273 5.11 12.19 -19.25
N GLY A 274 4.25 13.05 -18.72
CA GLY A 274 3.90 13.12 -17.30
C GLY A 274 2.38 13.17 -17.09
N ILE A 275 1.90 12.41 -16.11
CA ILE A 275 0.50 12.31 -15.69
C ILE A 275 0.38 12.72 -14.22
N VAL A 276 -0.50 13.66 -13.90
CA VAL A 276 -0.86 13.98 -12.51
C VAL A 276 -1.79 12.90 -11.97
N LYS A 277 -1.44 12.26 -10.85
CA LYS A 277 -2.26 11.18 -10.27
C LYS A 277 -3.54 11.70 -9.63
N ASP A 278 -4.67 11.40 -10.24
CA ASP A 278 -5.98 11.57 -9.63
C ASP A 278 -6.37 10.34 -8.80
N ALA A 279 -6.61 10.51 -7.49
CA ALA A 279 -6.96 9.44 -6.57
C ALA A 279 -8.48 9.23 -6.41
N GLY A 280 -9.30 10.01 -7.12
CA GLY A 280 -10.75 9.97 -6.92
C GLY A 280 -11.12 10.75 -5.66
N ASP A 281 -11.92 10.13 -4.79
CA ASP A 281 -12.27 10.65 -3.46
C ASP A 281 -11.51 9.90 -2.33
N ASP A 282 -10.45 9.16 -2.67
CA ASP A 282 -9.57 8.49 -1.71
C ASP A 282 -8.58 9.50 -1.09
N PRO A 283 -8.40 9.55 0.24
CA PRO A 283 -7.40 10.40 0.90
C PRO A 283 -5.98 9.83 0.74
N ASP A 284 -5.57 9.57 -0.50
CA ASP A 284 -4.29 8.99 -0.87
C ASP A 284 -3.19 10.08 -0.88
N VAL A 285 -2.13 9.89 -0.10
CA VAL A 285 -0.99 10.81 0.01
C VAL A 285 -0.24 11.04 -1.32
N THR A 286 -0.45 10.17 -2.31
CA THR A 286 0.09 10.30 -3.68
C THR A 286 -0.88 10.97 -4.66
N HIS A 287 -2.03 11.49 -4.21
CA HIS A 287 -2.89 12.33 -5.03
C HIS A 287 -2.17 13.63 -5.42
N GLY A 288 -2.34 14.07 -6.67
CA GLY A 288 -1.68 15.26 -7.21
C GLY A 288 -0.22 15.04 -7.62
N ALA A 289 0.39 13.90 -7.29
CA ALA A 289 1.78 13.60 -7.66
C ALA A 289 1.93 13.47 -9.18
N LEU A 290 2.91 14.17 -9.77
CA LEU A 290 3.22 14.10 -11.18
C LEU A 290 4.15 12.91 -11.47
N VAL A 291 3.59 11.85 -12.04
CA VAL A 291 4.30 10.63 -12.44
C VAL A 291 4.77 10.79 -13.87
N ARG A 292 6.08 10.72 -14.11
CA ARG A 292 6.70 10.84 -15.43
C ARG A 292 7.29 9.51 -15.88
N ALA A 293 7.26 9.27 -17.19
CA ALA A 293 8.01 8.18 -17.82
C ALA A 293 8.84 8.74 -18.98
N THR A 294 10.16 8.61 -18.88
CA THR A 294 11.11 8.90 -19.97
C THR A 294 11.45 7.59 -20.67
N VAL A 295 11.17 7.51 -21.96
CA VAL A 295 11.36 6.33 -22.79
C VAL A 295 12.51 6.57 -23.78
N ARG A 296 13.48 5.65 -23.81
CA ARG A 296 14.57 5.62 -24.79
C ARG A 296 14.50 4.34 -25.62
N ARG A 297 14.81 4.41 -26.91
CA ARG A 297 14.97 3.21 -27.75
C ARG A 297 16.24 2.46 -27.32
N LEU A 298 16.17 1.14 -27.29
CA LEU A 298 17.32 0.26 -27.12
C LEU A 298 17.59 -0.53 -28.41
N PRO A 299 18.76 -1.19 -28.55
CA PRO A 299 19.01 -2.14 -29.64
C PRO A 299 17.97 -3.27 -29.67
N ALA A 300 17.68 -3.77 -30.86
CA ALA A 300 16.70 -4.85 -31.06
C ALA A 300 17.05 -6.10 -30.22
N GLY A 301 16.05 -6.66 -29.53
CA GLY A 301 16.22 -7.81 -28.63
C GLY A 301 16.62 -7.48 -27.18
N SER A 302 16.72 -6.19 -26.82
CA SER A 302 16.94 -5.77 -25.41
C SER A 302 15.71 -5.93 -24.52
N GLY A 303 14.51 -6.00 -25.12
CA GLY A 303 13.24 -5.98 -24.41
C GLY A 303 13.00 -4.66 -23.67
N VAL A 304 12.16 -4.74 -22.62
CA VAL A 304 11.79 -3.57 -21.80
C VAL A 304 12.55 -3.58 -20.48
N VAL A 305 13.48 -2.63 -20.36
CA VAL A 305 14.31 -2.37 -19.17
C VAL A 305 13.70 -1.24 -18.33
N PHE A 306 13.68 -1.39 -17.01
CA PHE A 306 13.16 -0.37 -16.09
C PHE A 306 14.28 0.32 -15.32
N ARG A 307 14.16 1.63 -15.11
CA ARG A 307 15.03 2.45 -14.25
C ARG A 307 14.19 3.29 -13.28
N ALA A 308 14.75 3.56 -12.10
CA ALA A 308 14.26 4.62 -11.24
C ALA A 308 14.89 5.95 -11.68
N GLY A 309 14.04 6.94 -11.94
CA GLY A 309 14.42 8.34 -11.91
C GLY A 309 14.12 8.96 -10.54
N PRO A 310 14.30 10.29 -10.38
CA PRO A 310 14.05 10.99 -9.13
C PRO A 310 12.66 10.68 -8.54
N GLY A 311 12.61 10.43 -7.22
CA GLY A 311 11.37 10.18 -6.50
C GLY A 311 10.69 8.82 -6.76
N VAL A 312 11.30 7.91 -7.54
CA VAL A 312 10.96 6.47 -7.52
C VAL A 312 11.98 5.72 -6.69
N GLY A 313 11.49 4.90 -5.77
CA GLY A 313 12.36 4.21 -4.82
C GLY A 313 13.14 3.04 -5.43
N THR A 314 14.21 2.65 -4.75
CA THR A 314 14.98 1.43 -5.03
C THR A 314 14.80 0.44 -3.90
N VAL A 315 14.66 -0.86 -4.24
CA VAL A 315 14.52 -1.94 -3.26
C VAL A 315 15.86 -2.24 -2.60
N THR A 316 15.93 -2.13 -1.27
CA THR A 316 17.15 -2.36 -0.47
C THR A 316 17.03 -3.54 0.49
N ARG A 317 15.82 -4.10 0.68
CA ARG A 317 15.56 -5.30 1.51
C ARG A 317 14.91 -6.41 0.68
N PRO A 318 15.19 -7.70 0.98
CA PRO A 318 14.49 -8.82 0.37
C PRO A 318 13.04 -8.95 0.90
N GLY A 319 12.24 -9.82 0.28
CA GLY A 319 10.84 -10.10 0.67
C GLY A 319 9.79 -9.34 -0.17
N LEU A 320 10.20 -8.29 -0.87
CA LEU A 320 9.37 -7.66 -1.90
C LEU A 320 9.33 -8.52 -3.19
N PRO A 321 8.33 -8.35 -4.07
CA PRO A 321 8.21 -9.11 -5.33
C PRO A 321 9.14 -8.57 -6.42
N LEU A 322 10.25 -7.96 -5.99
CA LEU A 322 11.25 -7.25 -6.77
C LEU A 322 12.62 -7.53 -6.12
N PRO A 323 13.65 -7.92 -6.89
CA PRO A 323 15.02 -8.08 -6.38
C PRO A 323 15.58 -6.83 -5.69
N VAL A 324 16.54 -7.03 -4.78
CA VAL A 324 17.33 -5.93 -4.22
C VAL A 324 18.15 -5.26 -5.33
N GLY A 325 18.18 -3.93 -5.34
CA GLY A 325 18.79 -3.10 -6.37
C GLY A 325 17.85 -2.71 -7.52
N GLU A 326 16.68 -3.34 -7.65
CA GLU A 326 15.71 -3.00 -8.68
C GLU A 326 14.89 -1.74 -8.32
N PRO A 327 14.43 -0.97 -9.32
CA PRO A 327 13.49 0.12 -9.10
C PRO A 327 12.14 -0.43 -8.62
N ALA A 328 11.49 0.29 -7.70
CA ALA A 328 10.23 -0.04 -7.03
C ALA A 328 8.98 0.06 -7.94
N VAL A 329 9.10 -0.45 -9.16
CA VAL A 329 8.03 -0.61 -10.14
C VAL A 329 7.52 -2.04 -10.04
N ASN A 330 6.35 -2.23 -9.44
CA ASN A 330 5.83 -3.55 -9.10
C ASN A 330 5.47 -4.40 -10.35
N PRO A 331 5.35 -5.74 -10.21
CA PRO A 331 5.17 -6.65 -11.35
C PRO A 331 3.96 -6.33 -12.27
N VAL A 332 2.81 -5.93 -11.70
CA VAL A 332 1.63 -5.59 -12.52
C VAL A 332 1.85 -4.32 -13.34
N PRO A 333 2.32 -3.19 -12.77
CA PRO A 333 2.75 -2.02 -13.55
C PRO A 333 3.82 -2.34 -14.62
N ARG A 334 4.84 -3.15 -14.30
CA ARG A 334 5.84 -3.58 -15.31
C ARG A 334 5.20 -4.33 -16.47
N ARG A 335 4.25 -5.23 -16.18
CA ARG A 335 3.50 -5.96 -17.20
C ARG A 335 2.64 -5.02 -18.05
N MET A 336 1.87 -4.12 -17.43
CA MET A 336 1.05 -3.14 -18.13
C MET A 336 1.88 -2.25 -19.08
N MET A 337 3.03 -1.75 -18.62
CA MET A 337 3.94 -0.96 -19.47
C MET A 337 4.49 -1.77 -20.65
N ARG A 338 4.90 -3.03 -20.44
CA ARG A 338 5.33 -3.94 -21.51
C ARG A 338 4.24 -4.20 -22.55
N GLU A 339 3.02 -4.50 -22.10
CA GLU A 339 1.86 -4.73 -22.97
C GLU A 339 1.55 -3.51 -23.85
N HIS A 340 1.68 -2.29 -23.30
CA HIS A 340 1.42 -1.06 -24.05
C HIS A 340 2.56 -0.69 -25.01
N VAL A 341 3.81 -0.88 -24.60
CA VAL A 341 4.97 -0.74 -25.49
C VAL A 341 4.84 -1.69 -26.69
N ALA A 342 4.46 -2.95 -26.46
CA ALA A 342 4.26 -3.92 -27.54
C ALA A 342 3.17 -3.50 -28.54
N ARG A 343 2.01 -3.02 -28.06
CA ARG A 343 0.91 -2.54 -28.92
C ARG A 343 1.28 -1.29 -29.72
N VAL A 344 2.00 -0.34 -29.11
CA VAL A 344 2.48 0.88 -29.78
C VAL A 344 3.56 0.54 -30.82
N ALA A 345 4.43 -0.44 -30.53
CA ALA A 345 5.40 -0.97 -31.47
C ALA A 345 4.70 -1.62 -32.68
N GLU A 346 3.70 -2.48 -32.46
CA GLU A 346 2.90 -3.11 -33.51
C GLU A 346 2.16 -2.08 -34.39
N ALA A 347 1.54 -1.07 -33.78
CA ALA A 347 0.77 -0.05 -34.49
C ALA A 347 1.62 0.94 -35.33
N HIS A 348 2.89 1.15 -34.97
CA HIS A 348 3.74 2.19 -35.56
C HIS A 348 5.12 1.70 -36.06
N GLY A 349 5.33 0.38 -36.18
CA GLY A 349 6.58 -0.19 -36.70
C GLY A 349 7.79 -0.04 -35.77
N GLY A 350 7.56 -0.01 -34.46
CA GLY A 350 8.62 -0.07 -33.44
C GLY A 350 9.08 -1.51 -33.16
N THR A 351 10.22 -1.68 -32.50
CA THR A 351 10.70 -3.01 -32.08
C THR A 351 10.18 -3.43 -30.69
N GLY A 352 9.70 -2.48 -29.88
CA GLY A 352 9.34 -2.70 -28.48
C GLY A 352 10.52 -2.70 -27.50
N ASP A 353 11.77 -2.56 -27.99
CA ASP A 353 12.97 -2.53 -27.16
C ASP A 353 13.23 -1.12 -26.61
N VAL A 354 13.04 -0.95 -25.29
CA VAL A 354 13.11 0.37 -24.65
C VAL A 354 13.64 0.33 -23.22
N GLU A 355 14.31 1.41 -22.83
CA GLU A 355 14.52 1.76 -21.43
C GLU A 355 13.39 2.71 -20.99
N ILE A 356 12.67 2.33 -19.92
CA ILE A 356 11.67 3.16 -19.27
C ILE A 356 12.24 3.64 -17.93
N THR A 357 12.58 4.92 -17.85
CA THR A 357 12.90 5.59 -16.57
C THR A 357 11.62 6.19 -16.02
N VAL A 358 11.13 5.70 -14.88
CA VAL A 358 9.96 6.28 -14.20
C VAL A 358 10.43 7.19 -13.07
N SER A 359 9.90 8.41 -12.99
CA SER A 359 10.16 9.37 -11.90
C SER A 359 8.84 9.92 -11.34
N VAL A 360 8.88 10.46 -10.13
CA VAL A 360 7.75 11.17 -9.51
C VAL A 360 8.25 12.46 -8.89
N ASP A 361 7.69 13.59 -9.32
CA ASP A 361 8.05 14.90 -8.77
C ASP A 361 7.70 14.92 -7.28
N HIS A 362 8.64 15.38 -6.43
CA HIS A 362 8.58 15.30 -4.96
C HIS A 362 8.40 13.87 -4.37
N GLY A 363 8.61 12.81 -5.17
CA GLY A 363 8.34 11.44 -4.75
C GLY A 363 9.17 10.95 -3.55
N GLU A 364 10.40 11.42 -3.37
CA GLU A 364 11.19 11.13 -2.15
C GLU A 364 10.53 11.74 -0.90
N GLU A 365 9.94 12.93 -1.03
CA GLU A 365 9.31 13.64 0.07
C GLU A 365 8.00 13.00 0.49
N ILE A 366 7.16 12.68 -0.50
CA ILE A 366 5.90 11.97 -0.31
C ILE A 366 6.17 10.58 0.30
N ALA A 367 7.22 9.88 -0.15
CA ALA A 367 7.56 8.55 0.35
C ALA A 367 7.91 8.50 1.85
N ARG A 368 8.40 9.59 2.45
CA ARG A 368 8.64 9.68 3.91
C ARG A 368 7.34 9.53 4.72
N SER A 369 6.20 9.87 4.14
CA SER A 369 4.86 9.71 4.72
C SER A 369 4.17 8.41 4.28
N THR A 370 4.93 7.41 3.83
CA THR A 370 4.41 6.11 3.40
C THR A 370 5.12 4.96 4.10
N TRP A 371 4.62 3.74 3.87
CA TRP A 371 5.26 2.51 4.33
C TRP A 371 6.53 2.10 3.57
N ASN A 372 6.94 2.83 2.52
CA ASN A 372 8.11 2.49 1.70
C ASN A 372 9.42 2.32 2.51
N PRO A 373 9.82 3.24 3.41
CA PRO A 373 11.07 3.08 4.16
C PRO A 373 11.11 1.81 5.01
N ARG A 374 9.97 1.47 5.65
CA ARG A 374 9.80 0.24 6.46
C ARG A 374 9.98 -1.03 5.62
N LEU A 375 9.41 -1.04 4.41
CA LEU A 375 9.56 -2.13 3.45
C LEU A 375 10.96 -2.21 2.80
N GLY A 376 11.88 -1.30 3.13
CA GLY A 376 13.19 -1.22 2.48
C GLY A 376 13.10 -0.70 1.05
N ILE A 377 12.27 0.33 0.83
CA ILE A 377 12.20 1.06 -0.44
C ILE A 377 12.65 2.49 -0.15
N LEU A 378 13.85 2.84 -0.63
CA LEU A 378 14.52 4.10 -0.30
C LEU A 378 14.64 5.03 -1.53
N GLY A 379 14.67 6.34 -1.30
CA GLY A 379 14.84 7.36 -2.35
C GLY A 379 13.56 7.73 -3.14
N GLY A 380 12.41 7.14 -2.82
CA GLY A 380 11.18 7.46 -3.55
C GLY A 380 9.98 6.53 -3.33
N LEU A 381 8.92 6.83 -4.08
CA LEU A 381 7.65 6.12 -4.09
C LEU A 381 7.73 4.79 -4.85
N SER A 382 6.76 3.93 -4.55
CA SER A 382 6.50 2.69 -5.27
C SER A 382 5.51 2.94 -6.41
N ILE A 383 5.86 2.51 -7.62
CA ILE A 383 4.95 2.49 -8.76
C ILE A 383 4.17 1.19 -8.69
N LEU A 384 2.94 1.26 -8.18
CA LEU A 384 2.12 0.12 -7.77
C LEU A 384 0.67 0.20 -8.24
N GLY A 385 -0.08 -0.87 -8.01
CA GLY A 385 -1.48 -1.01 -8.38
C GLY A 385 -1.73 -2.33 -9.11
N THR A 386 -2.63 -3.17 -8.58
CA THR A 386 -2.95 -4.48 -9.15
C THR A 386 -4.08 -4.44 -10.18
N THR A 387 -4.92 -3.40 -10.14
CA THR A 387 -6.07 -3.22 -11.05
C THR A 387 -6.05 -1.92 -11.84
N GLY A 388 -5.02 -1.07 -11.68
CA GLY A 388 -4.96 0.29 -12.23
C GLY A 388 -5.90 1.32 -11.57
N VAL A 389 -6.99 0.85 -10.95
CA VAL A 389 -8.00 1.66 -10.24
C VAL A 389 -7.72 1.76 -8.74
N VAL A 390 -7.82 2.96 -8.18
CA VAL A 390 -7.94 3.26 -6.74
C VAL A 390 -9.42 3.30 -6.37
N VAL A 391 -9.79 2.65 -5.25
CA VAL A 391 -11.16 2.65 -4.72
C VAL A 391 -11.14 3.35 -3.37
N PRO A 392 -11.90 4.44 -3.18
CA PRO A 392 -11.90 5.22 -1.94
C PRO A 392 -12.15 4.38 -0.69
N TYR A 393 -11.34 4.63 0.34
CA TYR A 393 -11.37 3.98 1.65
C TYR A 393 -11.25 2.45 1.56
N SER A 394 -10.55 1.92 0.55
CA SER A 394 -10.42 0.48 0.38
C SER A 394 -9.40 -0.13 1.34
N CYS A 395 -9.90 -0.95 2.28
CA CYS A 395 -9.09 -1.79 3.17
C CYS A 395 -8.07 -2.66 2.41
N SER A 396 -8.28 -2.93 1.11
CA SER A 396 -7.40 -3.80 0.33
C SER A 396 -5.98 -3.27 0.10
N ALA A 397 -5.76 -1.95 0.13
CA ALA A 397 -4.41 -1.37 0.07
C ALA A 397 -3.64 -1.58 1.39
N TRP A 398 -4.29 -1.33 2.52
CA TRP A 398 -3.75 -1.57 3.87
C TRP A 398 -3.47 -3.06 4.11
N ILE A 399 -4.37 -3.94 3.64
CA ILE A 399 -4.17 -5.39 3.74
C ILE A 399 -2.94 -5.83 2.91
N ASP A 400 -2.63 -5.18 1.77
CA ASP A 400 -1.42 -5.50 1.01
C ASP A 400 -0.14 -5.01 1.74
N SER A 401 -0.14 -3.83 2.36
CA SER A 401 1.03 -3.38 3.16
C SER A 401 1.32 -4.30 4.35
N ILE A 402 0.29 -4.79 5.05
CA ILE A 402 0.43 -5.81 6.11
C ILE A 402 1.12 -7.08 5.56
N ARG A 403 0.71 -7.57 4.39
CA ARG A 403 1.30 -8.76 3.75
C ARG A 403 2.78 -8.52 3.42
N ARG A 404 3.10 -7.37 2.81
CA ARG A 404 4.48 -6.99 2.49
C ARG A 404 5.35 -6.82 3.74
N GLY A 405 4.79 -6.30 4.83
CA GLY A 405 5.49 -6.22 6.11
C GLY A 405 5.89 -7.60 6.63
N VAL A 406 4.99 -8.58 6.59
CA VAL A 406 5.29 -9.97 6.98
C VAL A 406 6.33 -10.61 6.05
N ASP A 407 6.23 -10.40 4.73
CA ASP A 407 7.20 -10.94 3.78
C ASP A 407 8.61 -10.35 3.98
N VAL A 408 8.72 -9.03 4.16
CA VAL A 408 9.99 -8.34 4.42
C VAL A 408 10.58 -8.78 5.76
N ALA A 409 9.77 -8.86 6.82
CA ALA A 409 10.22 -9.36 8.13
C ALA A 409 10.79 -10.79 8.03
N ARG A 410 10.06 -11.70 7.37
CA ARG A 410 10.51 -13.10 7.17
C ARG A 410 11.78 -13.17 6.33
N ALA A 411 11.88 -12.39 5.26
CA ALA A 411 13.05 -12.35 4.39
C ALA A 411 14.27 -11.69 5.06
N ALA A 412 14.06 -10.80 6.02
CA ALA A 412 15.10 -10.24 6.90
C ALA A 412 15.46 -11.16 8.08
N GLY A 413 14.92 -12.39 8.15
CA GLY A 413 15.18 -13.35 9.21
C GLY A 413 14.57 -13.00 10.56
N ARG A 414 13.51 -12.18 10.59
CA ARG A 414 12.79 -11.86 11.84
C ARG A 414 11.95 -13.05 12.29
N THR A 415 12.32 -13.62 13.43
CA THR A 415 11.58 -14.69 14.10
C THR A 415 10.38 -14.15 14.88
N HIS A 416 10.50 -12.94 15.43
CA HIS A 416 9.47 -12.23 16.19
C HIS A 416 9.00 -10.98 15.44
N VAL A 417 7.70 -10.86 15.21
CA VAL A 417 7.03 -9.67 14.64
C VAL A 417 5.88 -9.21 15.52
N ALA A 418 5.43 -7.96 15.35
CA ALA A 418 4.31 -7.42 16.11
C ALA A 418 3.23 -6.75 15.25
N GLY A 419 1.98 -7.17 15.41
CA GLY A 419 0.80 -6.50 14.87
C GLY A 419 0.32 -5.39 15.80
N CYS A 420 0.57 -4.14 15.44
CA CYS A 420 0.27 -2.97 16.27
C CYS A 420 -0.96 -2.21 15.76
N THR A 421 -1.86 -1.81 16.66
CA THR A 421 -3.09 -1.06 16.29
C THR A 421 -2.89 0.44 16.01
N GLY A 422 -1.63 0.91 16.04
CA GLY A 422 -1.23 2.31 15.93
C GLY A 422 0.08 2.61 16.68
N SER A 423 0.54 3.86 16.59
CA SER A 423 1.87 4.31 17.04
C SER A 423 2.15 4.15 18.55
N THR A 424 1.15 4.29 19.42
CA THR A 424 1.32 4.02 20.87
C THR A 424 1.64 2.55 21.12
N SER A 425 0.92 1.63 20.47
CA SER A 425 1.23 0.19 20.55
C SER A 425 2.58 -0.18 19.95
N GLU A 426 3.00 0.46 18.85
CA GLU A 426 4.36 0.28 18.31
C GLU A 426 5.42 0.66 19.35
N LYS A 427 5.30 1.85 19.96
CA LYS A 427 6.24 2.32 20.99
C LYS A 427 6.30 1.38 22.20
N THR A 428 5.16 0.89 22.67
CA THR A 428 5.12 -0.06 23.80
C THR A 428 5.84 -1.37 23.46
N VAL A 429 5.57 -1.95 22.28
CA VAL A 429 6.24 -3.19 21.82
C VAL A 429 7.76 -3.00 21.67
N VAL A 430 8.19 -1.86 21.11
CA VAL A 430 9.62 -1.53 20.99
C VAL A 430 10.27 -1.41 22.36
N ALA A 431 9.57 -0.84 23.36
CA ALA A 431 10.08 -0.75 24.73
C ALA A 431 10.14 -2.11 25.45
N GLU A 432 9.16 -3.00 25.25
CA GLU A 432 9.10 -4.32 25.90
C GLU A 432 10.03 -5.36 25.25
N TYR A 433 10.24 -5.32 23.92
CA TYR A 433 10.93 -6.37 23.17
C TYR A 433 12.11 -5.90 22.30
N ALA A 434 12.41 -4.60 22.25
CA ALA A 434 13.45 -4.02 21.40
C ALA A 434 13.34 -4.40 19.90
N LEU A 435 12.12 -4.63 19.40
CA LEU A 435 11.91 -5.04 18.01
C LEU A 435 12.40 -3.97 17.02
N PRO A 436 13.11 -4.37 15.94
CA PRO A 436 13.49 -3.47 14.87
C PRO A 436 12.27 -3.05 14.05
N GLU A 437 12.37 -1.92 13.35
CA GLU A 437 11.24 -1.35 12.60
C GLU A 437 10.68 -2.29 11.51
N ASP A 438 11.52 -3.12 10.90
CA ASP A 438 11.11 -4.12 9.90
C ASP A 438 10.42 -5.38 10.50
N ALA A 439 10.26 -5.44 11.83
CA ALA A 439 9.44 -6.41 12.54
C ALA A 439 8.10 -5.83 13.05
N LEU A 440 7.87 -4.52 12.91
CA LEU A 440 6.64 -3.84 13.32
C LEU A 440 5.66 -3.80 12.15
N LEU A 441 4.48 -4.37 12.34
CA LEU A 441 3.39 -4.42 11.35
C LEU A 441 2.30 -3.43 11.74
N ASP A 442 1.98 -2.50 10.84
CA ASP A 442 0.86 -1.57 11.00
C ASP A 442 -0.45 -2.30 10.69
N MET A 443 -0.91 -3.04 11.69
CA MET A 443 -2.13 -3.83 11.64
C MET A 443 -3.38 -2.95 11.59
N GLY A 444 -3.31 -1.74 12.16
CA GLY A 444 -4.47 -0.88 12.38
C GLY A 444 -5.58 -1.65 13.10
N ASP A 445 -6.76 -1.72 12.49
CA ASP A 445 -7.89 -2.52 12.99
C ASP A 445 -8.00 -3.91 12.34
N PHE A 446 -7.12 -4.26 11.41
CA PHE A 446 -7.22 -5.48 10.58
C PHE A 446 -6.48 -6.69 11.18
N ALA A 447 -6.77 -7.06 12.44
CA ALA A 447 -6.19 -8.24 13.09
C ALA A 447 -6.36 -9.53 12.27
N GLY A 448 -7.52 -9.68 11.62
CA GLY A 448 -7.77 -10.79 10.70
C GLY A 448 -6.87 -10.83 9.47
N ALA A 449 -6.32 -9.70 9.01
CA ALA A 449 -5.41 -9.66 7.88
C ALA A 449 -4.04 -10.23 8.26
N VAL A 450 -3.48 -9.79 9.40
CA VAL A 450 -2.24 -10.34 9.98
C VAL A 450 -2.41 -11.84 10.21
N LEU A 451 -3.41 -12.24 11.00
CA LEU A 451 -3.61 -13.64 11.39
C LEU A 451 -3.82 -14.59 10.20
N LYS A 452 -4.67 -14.22 9.23
CA LYS A 452 -4.93 -15.07 8.04
C LYS A 452 -3.71 -15.16 7.11
N TYR A 453 -2.80 -14.18 7.16
CA TYR A 453 -1.59 -14.17 6.33
C TYR A 453 -0.43 -14.92 7.00
N VAL A 454 -0.15 -14.62 8.27
CA VAL A 454 0.83 -15.31 9.12
C VAL A 454 0.53 -16.81 9.21
N ARG A 455 -0.75 -17.22 9.24
CA ARG A 455 -1.13 -18.65 9.15
C ARG A 455 -0.52 -19.38 7.95
N ARG A 456 -0.39 -18.70 6.81
CA ARG A 456 0.15 -19.25 5.55
C ARG A 456 1.65 -18.98 5.40
N HIS A 457 2.17 -17.97 6.08
CA HIS A 457 3.55 -17.50 6.04
C HIS A 457 4.04 -17.37 7.49
N PRO A 458 4.26 -18.50 8.19
CA PRO A 458 4.52 -18.48 9.62
C PRO A 458 5.81 -17.74 9.97
N VAL A 459 5.79 -17.20 11.19
CA VAL A 459 6.86 -16.57 11.96
C VAL A 459 6.88 -17.27 13.31
N GLU A 460 8.02 -17.36 13.98
CA GLU A 460 8.11 -18.10 15.24
C GLU A 460 7.27 -17.47 16.36
N ARG A 461 7.22 -16.13 16.40
CA ARG A 461 6.49 -15.36 17.42
C ARG A 461 5.76 -14.15 16.82
N LEU A 462 4.49 -13.98 17.21
CA LEU A 462 3.64 -12.83 16.87
C LEU A 462 3.12 -12.18 18.16
N THR A 463 3.47 -10.93 18.42
CA THR A 463 2.80 -10.12 19.45
C THR A 463 1.68 -9.30 18.80
N ILE A 464 0.49 -9.30 19.39
CA ILE A 464 -0.59 -8.36 19.01
C ILE A 464 -0.69 -7.30 20.10
N CYS A 465 -0.45 -6.04 19.76
CA CYS A 465 -0.47 -4.93 20.74
C CYS A 465 -1.46 -3.84 20.35
N GLY A 466 -2.23 -3.36 21.33
CA GLY A 466 -3.19 -2.29 21.11
C GLY A 466 -4.00 -1.88 22.32
N GLY A 467 -4.83 -0.86 22.14
CA GLY A 467 -5.70 -0.34 23.20
C GLY A 467 -6.69 -1.39 23.70
N PHE A 468 -6.91 -1.47 25.02
CA PHE A 468 -7.79 -2.45 25.67
C PHE A 468 -9.13 -2.68 24.95
N ALA A 469 -9.81 -1.60 24.51
CA ALA A 469 -11.08 -1.69 23.79
C ALA A 469 -10.99 -2.43 22.43
N LYS A 470 -9.85 -2.31 21.71
CA LYS A 470 -9.61 -3.05 20.46
C LYS A 470 -9.35 -4.53 20.75
N LEU A 471 -8.55 -4.84 21.77
CA LEU A 471 -8.26 -6.24 22.13
C LEU A 471 -9.46 -6.95 22.77
N SER A 472 -10.34 -6.23 23.46
CA SER A 472 -11.63 -6.76 23.93
C SER A 472 -12.52 -7.25 22.78
N LYS A 473 -12.50 -6.56 21.62
CA LYS A 473 -13.21 -7.00 20.42
C LYS A 473 -12.58 -8.26 19.81
N LEU A 474 -11.26 -8.35 19.80
CA LEU A 474 -10.55 -9.56 19.37
C LEU A 474 -10.86 -10.74 20.30
N ALA A 475 -10.87 -10.52 21.62
CA ALA A 475 -11.27 -11.52 22.61
C ALA A 475 -12.72 -12.00 22.43
N ALA A 476 -13.63 -11.12 22.00
CA ALA A 476 -15.01 -11.45 21.64
C ALA A 476 -15.16 -12.10 20.23
N GLY A 477 -14.07 -12.34 19.51
CA GLY A 477 -14.07 -13.03 18.21
C GLY A 477 -13.97 -12.15 16.97
N HIS A 478 -14.03 -10.82 17.10
CA HIS A 478 -14.00 -9.90 15.96
C HIS A 478 -12.59 -9.78 15.35
N LEU A 479 -12.52 -9.93 14.03
CA LEU A 479 -11.26 -9.86 13.28
C LEU A 479 -11.02 -8.51 12.58
N ASP A 480 -12.01 -7.63 12.65
CA ASP A 480 -11.95 -6.21 12.29
C ASP A 480 -12.35 -5.43 13.54
N LEU A 481 -11.43 -4.63 14.07
CA LEU A 481 -11.53 -3.98 15.38
C LEU A 481 -12.13 -2.56 15.28
N HIS A 482 -12.46 -2.10 14.07
CA HIS A 482 -12.98 -0.76 13.81
C HIS A 482 -14.38 -0.59 14.44
N SER A 483 -14.66 0.56 15.07
CA SER A 483 -15.94 0.81 15.76
C SER A 483 -17.17 0.66 14.86
N GLY A 484 -17.09 1.09 13.60
CA GLY A 484 -18.13 0.89 12.60
C GLY A 484 -18.35 -0.56 12.12
N ARG A 485 -17.58 -1.53 12.64
CA ARG A 485 -17.67 -2.97 12.29
C ARG A 485 -17.88 -3.87 13.51
N SER A 486 -17.33 -3.49 14.66
CA SER A 486 -17.46 -4.22 15.92
C SER A 486 -17.51 -3.25 17.10
N GLN A 487 -18.31 -3.58 18.09
CA GLN A 487 -18.48 -2.79 19.32
C GLN A 487 -17.85 -3.52 20.51
N VAL A 488 -17.58 -2.79 21.61
CA VAL A 488 -17.09 -3.43 22.84
C VAL A 488 -18.27 -4.14 23.51
N ASP A 489 -18.26 -5.47 23.51
CA ASP A 489 -19.27 -6.25 24.21
C ASP A 489 -19.03 -6.22 25.73
N LYS A 490 -19.86 -5.45 26.42
CA LYS A 490 -19.81 -5.28 27.88
C LYS A 490 -20.36 -6.49 28.64
N GLY A 491 -21.27 -7.26 28.04
CA GLY A 491 -21.77 -8.51 28.60
C GLY A 491 -20.66 -9.57 28.59
N PHE A 492 -19.91 -9.65 27.50
CA PHE A 492 -18.69 -10.44 27.41
C PHE A 492 -17.64 -9.98 28.43
N LEU A 493 -17.36 -8.68 28.57
CA LEU A 493 -16.41 -8.20 29.58
C LEU A 493 -16.84 -8.54 31.02
N ALA A 494 -18.13 -8.46 31.34
CA ALA A 494 -18.64 -8.86 32.65
C ALA A 494 -18.45 -10.37 32.91
N GLU A 495 -18.67 -11.20 31.89
CA GLU A 495 -18.43 -12.64 31.96
C GLU A 495 -16.93 -12.99 32.12
N VAL A 496 -16.04 -12.26 31.42
CA VAL A 496 -14.60 -12.38 31.62
C VAL A 496 -14.19 -11.94 33.03
N ALA A 497 -14.80 -10.86 33.56
CA ALA A 497 -14.57 -10.40 34.93
C ALA A 497 -15.01 -11.43 35.99
N ARG A 498 -16.18 -12.07 35.83
CA ARG A 498 -16.64 -13.16 36.73
C ARG A 498 -15.62 -14.29 36.81
N ARG A 499 -15.10 -14.74 35.66
CA ARG A 499 -14.04 -15.77 35.58
C ARG A 499 -12.75 -15.34 36.26
N GLY A 500 -12.51 -14.03 36.35
CA GLY A 500 -11.41 -13.41 37.11
C GLY A 500 -11.67 -13.23 38.60
N GLY A 501 -12.82 -13.67 39.13
CA GLY A 501 -13.18 -13.52 40.54
C GLY A 501 -13.99 -12.26 40.88
N ALA A 502 -14.53 -11.55 39.89
CA ALA A 502 -15.51 -10.49 40.16
C ALA A 502 -16.79 -11.07 40.79
N ASP A 503 -17.32 -10.40 41.82
CA ASP A 503 -18.66 -10.68 42.33
C ASP A 503 -19.75 -10.17 41.37
N GLU A 504 -21.00 -10.52 41.64
CA GLU A 504 -22.12 -10.11 40.77
C GLU A 504 -22.40 -8.59 40.80
N ALA A 505 -21.96 -7.86 41.83
CA ALA A 505 -22.11 -6.41 41.88
C ALA A 505 -21.13 -5.75 40.89
N LEU A 506 -19.86 -6.14 40.93
CA LEU A 506 -18.83 -5.68 40.00
C LEU A 506 -19.11 -6.17 38.57
N ALA A 507 -19.59 -7.40 38.38
CA ALA A 507 -19.98 -7.89 37.05
C ALA A 507 -21.15 -7.10 36.47
N ALA A 508 -22.14 -6.72 37.29
CA ALA A 508 -23.23 -5.83 36.87
C ALA A 508 -22.73 -4.40 36.55
N GLU A 509 -21.79 -3.87 37.33
CA GLU A 509 -21.15 -2.58 37.06
C GLU A 509 -20.41 -2.58 35.71
N VAL A 510 -19.61 -3.62 35.45
CA VAL A 510 -18.89 -3.80 34.18
C VAL A 510 -19.84 -3.88 32.98
N ALA A 511 -20.95 -4.61 33.10
CA ALA A 511 -21.97 -4.67 32.04
C ALA A 511 -22.65 -3.31 31.79
N ALA A 512 -22.89 -2.55 32.86
CA ALA A 512 -23.52 -1.23 32.80
C ALA A 512 -22.56 -0.12 32.31
N ALA A 513 -21.25 -0.25 32.50
CA ALA A 513 -20.23 0.77 32.24
C ALA A 513 -20.36 1.48 30.88
N ASN A 514 -20.09 2.79 30.81
CA ASN A 514 -20.20 3.52 29.55
C ASN A 514 -19.10 3.18 28.54
N THR A 515 -17.91 2.78 29.00
CA THR A 515 -16.77 2.43 28.14
C THR A 515 -16.03 1.19 28.67
N GLY A 516 -15.32 0.49 27.78
CA GLY A 516 -14.44 -0.60 28.19
C GLY A 516 -13.31 -0.15 29.14
N LEU A 517 -12.86 1.11 29.06
CA LEU A 517 -11.87 1.64 29.99
C LEU A 517 -12.43 1.81 31.41
N ALA A 518 -13.69 2.24 31.54
CA ALA A 518 -14.36 2.31 32.85
C ALA A 518 -14.50 0.91 33.47
N ALA A 519 -14.93 -0.09 32.68
CA ALA A 519 -14.99 -1.49 33.13
C ALA A 519 -13.62 -2.01 33.63
N LEU A 520 -12.54 -1.72 32.88
CA LEU A 520 -11.18 -2.07 33.29
C LEU A 520 -10.77 -1.38 34.60
N GLN A 521 -11.12 -0.10 34.78
CA GLN A 521 -10.82 0.65 36.00
C GLN A 521 -11.56 0.10 37.22
N SER A 522 -12.86 -0.20 37.11
CA SER A 522 -13.64 -0.81 38.20
C SER A 522 -13.06 -2.17 38.62
N CYS A 523 -12.71 -3.03 37.65
CA CYS A 523 -12.04 -4.30 37.94
C CYS A 523 -10.67 -4.12 38.61
N LEU A 524 -9.86 -3.16 38.15
CA LEU A 524 -8.55 -2.89 38.75
C LEU A 524 -8.66 -2.44 40.21
N VAL A 525 -9.63 -1.58 40.55
CA VAL A 525 -9.90 -1.14 41.93
C VAL A 525 -10.32 -2.31 42.83
N ALA A 526 -11.07 -3.27 42.27
CA ALA A 526 -11.49 -4.48 42.98
C ALA A 526 -10.44 -5.62 42.98
N GLY A 527 -9.26 -5.42 42.36
CA GLY A 527 -8.21 -6.43 42.27
C GLY A 527 -8.45 -7.56 41.25
N VAL A 528 -9.43 -7.40 40.35
CA VAL A 528 -9.74 -8.36 39.28
C VAL A 528 -8.87 -8.06 38.04
N PRO A 529 -8.04 -9.01 37.55
CA PRO A 529 -7.08 -8.76 36.46
C PRO A 529 -7.73 -8.81 35.06
N LEU A 530 -8.77 -7.99 34.83
CA LEU A 530 -9.56 -7.99 33.59
C LEU A 530 -8.69 -7.78 32.34
N GLY A 531 -7.62 -6.99 32.43
CA GLY A 531 -6.67 -6.77 31.33
C GLY A 531 -5.96 -8.05 30.87
N ASP A 532 -5.41 -8.83 31.80
CA ASP A 532 -4.70 -10.09 31.49
C ASP A 532 -5.67 -11.17 30.96
N LEU A 533 -6.90 -11.18 31.50
CA LEU A 533 -7.96 -12.09 31.08
C LEU A 533 -8.43 -11.77 29.65
N VAL A 534 -8.60 -10.49 29.31
CA VAL A 534 -8.88 -10.03 27.93
C VAL A 534 -7.71 -10.33 27.00
N ALA A 535 -6.47 -10.09 27.42
CA ALA A 535 -5.29 -10.43 26.62
C ALA A 535 -5.22 -11.93 26.33
N THR A 536 -5.54 -12.77 27.32
CA THR A 536 -5.57 -14.23 27.18
C THR A 536 -6.69 -14.69 26.23
N ALA A 537 -7.91 -14.18 26.38
CA ALA A 537 -9.01 -14.49 25.47
C ALA A 537 -8.72 -14.03 24.02
N ALA A 538 -8.09 -12.87 23.84
CA ALA A 538 -7.67 -12.37 22.52
C ALA A 538 -6.56 -13.25 21.89
N ARG A 539 -5.62 -13.74 22.70
CA ARG A 539 -4.58 -14.69 22.29
C ARG A 539 -5.20 -16.02 21.84
N ASP A 540 -6.13 -16.55 22.62
CA ASP A 540 -6.78 -17.83 22.34
C ASP A 540 -7.64 -17.73 21.06
N GLN A 541 -8.32 -16.60 20.82
CA GLN A 541 -8.98 -16.33 19.54
C GLN A 541 -7.98 -16.22 18.37
N ALA A 542 -6.83 -15.56 18.56
CA ALA A 542 -5.79 -15.49 17.54
C ALA A 542 -5.27 -16.89 17.16
N LEU A 543 -5.01 -17.75 18.16
CA LEU A 543 -4.62 -19.15 17.97
C LEU A 543 -5.70 -19.97 17.23
N ALA A 544 -6.98 -19.75 17.52
CA ALA A 544 -8.10 -20.38 16.81
C ALA A 544 -8.14 -19.98 15.32
N VAL A 545 -7.82 -18.73 14.97
CA VAL A 545 -7.72 -18.26 13.57
C VAL A 545 -6.51 -18.86 12.85
N LEU A 546 -5.39 -19.02 13.57
CA LEU A 546 -4.15 -19.63 13.10
C LEU A 546 -4.28 -21.15 12.90
N ARG A 547 -5.26 -21.82 13.50
CA ARG A 547 -5.59 -23.25 13.27
C ARG A 547 -4.37 -24.19 13.42
N GLY A 548 -3.57 -23.97 14.46
CA GLY A 548 -2.39 -24.80 14.74
C GLY A 548 -1.16 -24.51 13.88
N ALA A 549 -1.11 -23.40 13.15
CA ALA A 549 0.14 -22.93 12.54
C ALA A 549 1.23 -22.72 13.63
N PRO A 550 2.51 -23.02 13.35
CA PRO A 550 3.60 -22.98 14.34
C PRO A 550 4.02 -21.54 14.62
N VAL A 551 3.23 -20.83 15.43
CA VAL A 551 3.39 -19.42 15.76
C VAL A 551 3.05 -19.24 17.24
N ALA A 552 4.03 -18.88 18.07
CA ALA A 552 3.77 -18.43 19.43
C ALA A 552 3.06 -17.07 19.38
N VAL A 553 1.98 -16.88 20.15
CA VAL A 553 1.21 -15.63 20.14
C VAL A 553 1.25 -14.98 21.52
N ASP A 554 1.67 -13.72 21.56
CA ASP A 554 1.47 -12.85 22.72
C ASP A 554 0.38 -11.80 22.42
N VAL A 555 -0.27 -11.32 23.46
CA VAL A 555 -1.14 -10.14 23.40
C VAL A 555 -0.75 -9.16 24.50
N ILE A 556 -0.62 -7.88 24.13
CA ILE A 556 -0.43 -6.76 25.05
C ILE A 556 -1.61 -5.79 24.90
N CYS A 557 -2.32 -5.57 26.00
CA CYS A 557 -3.35 -4.56 26.15
C CYS A 557 -2.73 -3.31 26.78
N ILE A 558 -2.89 -2.16 26.11
CA ILE A 558 -2.46 -0.85 26.63
C ILE A 558 -3.63 0.10 26.92
N ASP A 559 -3.39 1.09 27.77
CA ASP A 559 -4.23 2.27 27.89
C ASP A 559 -3.93 3.31 26.77
N ARG A 560 -4.44 4.54 26.91
CA ARG A 560 -4.16 5.64 25.96
C ARG A 560 -2.75 6.24 26.08
N ALA A 561 -2.09 6.10 27.23
CA ALA A 561 -0.74 6.58 27.46
C ALA A 561 0.34 5.58 27.00
N GLY A 562 -0.05 4.33 26.74
CA GLY A 562 0.86 3.23 26.41
C GLY A 562 1.25 2.38 27.62
N THR A 563 0.65 2.62 28.79
CA THR A 563 0.81 1.78 29.98
C THR A 563 0.24 0.40 29.68
N VAL A 564 1.01 -0.66 29.93
CA VAL A 564 0.49 -2.04 29.83
C VAL A 564 -0.50 -2.28 30.95
N VAL A 565 -1.76 -2.51 30.58
CA VAL A 565 -2.88 -2.81 31.50
C VAL A 565 -3.27 -4.28 31.49
N GLY A 566 -2.70 -5.07 30.58
CA GLY A 566 -2.88 -6.52 30.52
C GLY A 566 -1.90 -7.18 29.55
N ARG A 567 -1.45 -8.38 29.86
CA ARG A 567 -0.55 -9.18 29.02
C ARG A 567 -0.90 -10.66 29.07
N SER A 568 -0.74 -11.33 27.94
CA SER A 568 -0.77 -12.79 27.85
C SER A 568 0.35 -13.21 26.91
N ALA A 569 1.41 -13.82 27.45
CA ALA A 569 2.59 -14.21 26.71
C ALA A 569 2.77 -15.73 26.73
N VAL A 570 3.45 -16.26 25.72
CA VAL A 570 4.07 -17.59 25.84
C VAL A 570 5.39 -17.44 26.58
N ALA A 571 5.58 -18.27 27.61
CA ALA A 571 6.78 -18.33 28.45
C ALA A 571 7.98 -18.90 27.69
#